data_AF-A0A2N3GH16-F1
#
_entry.id   AF-A0A2N3GH16-F1
#
_cell.length_a   1.000
_cell.length_b   1.000
_cell.length_c   1.000
_cell.angle_alpha   90.00
_cell.angle_beta   90.00
_cell.angle_gamma   90.00
#
_symmetry.space_group_name_H-M   'P 1'
#
loop_
_entity.id
_entity.type
_entity.pdbx_description
1 polymer ?
#
loop_
_entity_poly.entity_id
_entity_poly.type
_entity_poly.pdbx_seq_one_letter_code
_entity_poly.pdbx_strand_id
1 'polypeptide(L)'
;MPFALAVLALAILVEVGASALLPKAEGFTNPGWTAAVVAGYLLAIWLLTVVVKRMDVSIAYAIWSGVGTAAIAIVGYFWLGESMTPFKVAGIALIVAGVVALNLNSAHAA
;
A
#
# COMPACT_ATOMS: atom_id res chain seq x y z
N MET A 1 6.21 15.70 12.06
CA MET A 1 6.00 14.24 12.05
C MET A 1 4.53 13.81 11.89
N PRO A 2 3.53 14.26 12.68
CA PRO A 2 2.15 13.73 12.61
C PRO A 2 1.46 13.99 11.27
N PHE A 3 1.71 15.14 10.65
CA PHE A 3 1.19 15.46 9.32
C PHE A 3 1.67 14.49 8.23
N ALA A 4 2.96 14.12 8.24
CA ALA A 4 3.53 13.22 7.24
C ALA A 4 2.92 11.82 7.33
N LEU A 5 2.70 11.31 8.55
CA LEU A 5 2.03 10.03 8.78
C LEU A 5 0.56 10.05 8.34
N ALA A 6 -0.14 11.16 8.57
CA ALA A 6 -1.53 11.30 8.11
C ALA A 6 -1.64 11.30 6.58
N VAL A 7 -0.75 12.02 5.89
CA VAL A 7 -0.68 12.02 4.41
C VAL A 7 -0.27 10.64 3.89
N LEU A 8 0.64 9.94 4.57
CA LEU A 8 1.05 8.59 4.22
C LEU A 8 -0.10 7.59 4.38
N ALA A 9 -0.84 7.66 5.48
CA ALA A 9 -2.03 6.83 5.69
C ALA A 9 -3.07 7.07 4.58
N LEU A 10 -3.29 8.34 4.19
CA LEU A 10 -4.16 8.68 3.08
C LEU A 10 -3.64 8.11 1.74
N ALA A 11 -2.34 8.21 1.47
CA ALA A 11 -1.72 7.65 0.27
C ALA A 11 -1.97 6.13 0.17
N ILE A 12 -1.78 5.42 1.28
CA ILE A 12 -2.03 3.98 1.38
C ILE A 12 -3.50 3.67 1.14
N LEU A 13 -4.43 4.39 1.78
CA LEU A 13 -5.86 4.15 1.59
C LEU A 13 -6.31 4.34 0.13
N VAL A 14 -5.78 5.36 -0.54
CA VAL A 14 -6.05 5.62 -1.96
C VAL A 14 -5.48 4.50 -2.82
N GLU A 15 -4.24 4.06 -2.57
CA GLU A 15 -3.61 2.96 -3.31
C GLU A 15 -4.35 1.64 -3.12
N VAL A 16 -4.71 1.29 -1.88
CA VAL A 16 -5.46 0.08 -1.55
C VAL A 16 -6.83 0.10 -2.25
N GLY A 17 -7.50 1.25 -2.26
CA GLY A 17 -8.75 1.44 -3.01
C GLY A 17 -8.57 1.26 -4.52
N ALA A 18 -7.53 1.87 -5.11
CA ALA A 18 -7.20 1.69 -6.52
C ALA A 18 -6.89 0.22 -6.85
N SER A 19 -6.12 -0.45 -5.99
CA SER A 19 -5.74 -1.85 -6.14
C SER A 19 -6.95 -2.79 -6.06
N ALA A 20 -7.90 -2.51 -5.16
CA ALA A 20 -9.14 -3.26 -5.04
C ALA A 20 -10.05 -3.14 -6.28
N LEU A 21 -9.89 -2.07 -7.06
CA LEU A 21 -10.63 -1.86 -8.30
C LEU A 21 -9.97 -2.50 -9.53
N LEU A 22 -8.72 -2.97 -9.43
CA LEU A 22 -8.02 -3.61 -10.55
C LEU A 22 -8.80 -4.76 -11.20
N PRO A 23 -9.44 -5.69 -10.45
CA PRO A 23 -10.22 -6.76 -11.06
C PRO A 23 -11.39 -6.25 -11.89
N LYS A 24 -11.95 -5.07 -11.56
CA LYS A 24 -13.05 -4.43 -12.31
C LYS A 24 -12.58 -3.72 -13.58
N ALA A 25 -11.29 -3.41 -13.70
CA ALA A 25 -10.74 -2.82 -14.92
C ALA A 25 -10.67 -3.84 -16.07
N GLU A 26 -10.89 -5.14 -15.82
CA GLU A 26 -10.94 -6.19 -16.84
C GLU A 26 -9.69 -6.18 -17.76
N GLY A 27 -8.50 -6.09 -17.16
CA GLY A 27 -7.25 -5.98 -17.91
C GLY A 27 -7.11 -4.65 -18.67
N PHE A 28 -7.71 -3.59 -18.12
CA PHE A 28 -7.79 -2.24 -18.69
C PHE A 28 -8.66 -2.09 -19.95
N THR A 29 -9.58 -3.03 -20.18
CA THR A 29 -10.54 -2.96 -21.29
C THR A 29 -11.76 -2.11 -20.93
N ASN A 30 -12.13 -2.01 -19.65
CA ASN A 30 -13.19 -1.12 -19.20
C ASN A 30 -12.64 0.29 -18.93
N PRO A 31 -12.96 1.31 -19.76
CA PRO A 31 -12.33 2.63 -19.67
C PRO A 31 -12.70 3.39 -18.39
N GLY A 32 -13.92 3.17 -17.85
CA GLY A 32 -14.36 3.83 -16.62
C GLY A 32 -13.58 3.37 -15.40
N TRP A 33 -13.49 2.05 -15.20
CA TRP A 33 -12.71 1.48 -14.10
C TRP A 33 -11.21 1.70 -14.28
N THR A 34 -10.71 1.64 -15.52
CA THR A 34 -9.32 1.98 -15.84
C THR A 34 -8.98 3.40 -15.42
N ALA A 35 -9.81 4.38 -15.77
CA ALA A 35 -9.59 5.76 -15.37
C ALA A 35 -9.58 5.92 -13.84
N ALA A 36 -10.48 5.25 -13.13
CA ALA A 36 -10.51 5.28 -11.67
C ALA A 36 -9.24 4.67 -11.03
N VAL A 37 -8.78 3.52 -11.52
CA VAL A 37 -7.55 2.86 -11.06
C VAL A 37 -6.34 3.75 -11.30
N VAL A 38 -6.18 4.26 -12.52
CA VAL A 38 -5.06 5.11 -12.91
C VAL A 38 -5.06 6.41 -12.10
N ALA A 39 -6.20 7.08 -11.96
CA ALA A 39 -6.32 8.29 -11.15
C ALA A 39 -5.99 8.03 -9.67
N GLY A 40 -6.44 6.89 -9.13
CA GLY A 40 -6.12 6.46 -7.77
C GLY A 40 -4.62 6.27 -7.56
N TYR A 41 -3.94 5.51 -8.43
CA TYR A 41 -2.49 5.33 -8.33
C TYR A 41 -1.71 6.64 -8.50
N LEU A 42 -2.10 7.51 -9.44
CA LEU A 42 -1.48 8.82 -9.62
C LEU A 42 -1.63 9.70 -8.36
N LEU A 43 -2.82 9.69 -7.74
CA LEU A 43 -3.07 10.41 -6.50
C LEU A 43 -2.24 9.83 -5.34
N ALA A 44 -2.17 8.51 -5.20
CA ALA A 44 -1.37 7.85 -4.17
C ALA A 44 0.13 8.20 -4.31
N ILE A 45 0.68 8.13 -5.52
CA ILE A 45 2.07 8.50 -5.79
C ILE A 45 2.29 9.99 -5.51
N TRP A 46 1.38 10.87 -5.94
CA TRP A 46 1.48 12.29 -5.65
C TRP A 46 1.50 12.58 -4.14
N LEU A 47 0.63 11.94 -3.36
CA LEU A 47 0.64 12.03 -1.90
C LEU A 47 1.96 11.52 -1.30
N LEU A 48 2.51 10.43 -1.83
CA LEU A 48 3.83 9.92 -1.40
C LEU A 48 4.94 10.94 -1.65
N THR A 49 4.91 11.69 -2.77
CA THR A 49 5.87 12.79 -3.01
C THR A 49 5.80 13.89 -1.96
N VAL A 50 4.64 14.10 -1.33
CA VAL A 50 4.46 15.06 -0.23
C VAL A 50 5.04 14.51 1.07
N VAL A 51 4.89 13.20 1.32
CA VAL A 51 5.43 12.51 2.51
C VAL A 51 6.95 12.57 2.53
N VAL A 52 7.60 12.23 1.41
CA VAL A 52 9.07 12.15 1.33
C VAL A 52 9.78 13.50 1.44
N LYS A 53 9.05 14.63 1.35
CA LYS A 53 9.58 15.96 1.67
C LYS A 53 9.81 16.17 3.17
N ARG A 54 9.25 15.31 4.02
CA ARG A 54 9.27 15.45 5.50
C ARG A 54 9.74 14.20 6.23
N MET A 55 10.03 13.12 5.51
CA MET A 55 10.49 11.84 6.04
C MET A 55 11.39 11.19 4.99
N ASP A 56 12.40 10.44 5.44
CA ASP A 56 13.29 9.75 4.53
C ASP A 56 12.53 8.81 3.60
N VAL A 57 12.93 8.80 2.33
CA VAL A 57 12.33 7.97 1.28
C VAL A 57 12.31 6.51 1.71
N SER A 58 13.39 6.02 2.30
CA SER A 58 13.49 4.63 2.78
C SER A 58 12.42 4.28 3.82
N ILE A 59 12.14 5.19 4.76
CA ILE A 59 11.12 4.98 5.80
C ILE A 59 9.71 5.06 5.18
N ALA A 60 9.49 6.06 4.31
CA ALA A 60 8.21 6.21 3.60
C ALA A 60 7.86 4.95 2.80
N TYR A 61 8.80 4.45 2.00
CA TYR A 61 8.61 3.25 1.19
C TYR A 61 8.46 1.99 2.03
N ALA A 62 9.18 1.86 3.15
CA ALA A 62 9.00 0.72 4.05
C ALA A 62 7.58 0.64 4.61
N ILE A 63 7.07 1.76 5.15
CA ILE A 63 5.71 1.83 5.70
C ILE A 63 4.67 1.65 4.59
N TRP A 64 4.83 2.37 3.48
CA TRP A 64 3.93 2.31 2.33
C TRP A 64 3.79 0.89 1.79
N SER A 65 4.91 0.21 1.53
CA SER A 65 4.93 -1.17 1.03
C SER A 65 4.36 -2.17 2.03
N GLY A 66 4.75 -2.09 3.31
CA GLY A 66 4.29 -3.06 4.30
C GLY A 66 2.82 -2.93 4.65
N VAL A 67 2.37 -1.71 4.95
CA VAL A 67 0.97 -1.44 5.30
C VAL A 67 0.07 -1.60 4.08
N GLY A 68 0.51 -1.12 2.91
CA GLY A 68 -0.22 -1.30 1.65
C GLY A 68 -0.44 -2.77 1.32
N THR A 69 0.62 -3.59 1.37
CA THR A 69 0.50 -5.03 1.09
C THR A 69 -0.42 -5.74 2.09
N ALA A 70 -0.28 -5.45 3.39
CA ALA A 70 -1.16 -6.03 4.41
C ALA A 70 -2.62 -5.62 4.20
N ALA A 71 -2.87 -4.35 3.93
CA ALA A 71 -4.22 -3.83 3.68
C ALA A 71 -4.84 -4.41 2.40
N ILE A 72 -4.09 -4.50 1.30
CA ILE A 72 -4.55 -5.14 0.05
C ILE A 72 -4.91 -6.60 0.32
N ALA A 73 -4.12 -7.34 1.09
CA ALA A 73 -4.44 -8.73 1.41
C ALA A 73 -5.73 -8.89 2.22
N ILE A 74 -5.97 -8.00 3.19
CA ILE A 74 -7.22 -7.96 3.97
C ILE A 74 -8.39 -7.63 3.05
N VAL A 75 -8.24 -6.62 2.19
CA VAL A 75 -9.28 -6.23 1.22
C VAL A 75 -9.53 -7.34 0.20
N GLY A 76 -8.51 -8.07 -0.24
CA GLY A 76 -8.66 -9.21 -1.13
C GLY A 76 -9.47 -10.34 -0.50
N TYR A 77 -9.26 -10.62 0.78
CA TYR A 77 -10.08 -11.60 1.51
C TYR A 77 -11.54 -11.17 1.63
N PHE A 78 -11.81 -9.95 2.10
CA PHE A 78 -13.18 -9.49 2.38
C PHE A 78 -13.97 -9.08 1.12
N TRP A 79 -13.31 -8.43 0.16
CA TRP A 79 -13.96 -7.75 -0.96
C TRP A 79 -13.84 -8.51 -2.27
N LEU A 80 -12.72 -9.21 -2.48
CA LEU A 80 -12.47 -10.00 -3.69
C LEU A 80 -12.82 -11.48 -3.50
N GLY A 81 -13.18 -11.89 -2.28
CA GLY A 81 -13.51 -13.28 -1.97
C GLY A 81 -12.32 -14.23 -2.13
N GLU A 82 -11.09 -13.72 -2.06
CA GLU A 82 -9.90 -14.54 -2.20
C GLU A 82 -9.73 -15.47 -1.00
N SER A 83 -9.50 -16.75 -1.24
CA SER A 83 -9.26 -17.72 -0.17
C SER A 83 -8.03 -17.35 0.66
N MET A 84 -8.21 -17.15 1.97
CA MET A 84 -7.08 -17.04 2.91
C MET A 84 -6.61 -18.42 3.33
N THR A 85 -5.72 -18.97 2.51
CA THR A 85 -5.00 -20.20 2.86
C THR A 85 -3.97 -19.92 3.96
N PRO A 86 -3.63 -20.92 4.80
CA PRO A 86 -2.57 -20.77 5.82
C PRO A 86 -1.24 -20.30 5.23
N PHE A 87 -0.92 -20.70 3.99
CA PHE A 87 0.27 -20.24 3.27
C PHE A 87 0.21 -18.75 2.93
N LYS A 88 -0.96 -18.23 2.52
CA LYS A 88 -1.14 -16.79 2.23
C LYS A 88 -0.97 -15.95 3.48
N VAL A 89 -1.51 -16.41 4.61
CA VAL A 89 -1.34 -15.77 5.92
C VAL A 89 0.12 -15.77 6.36
N ALA A 90 0.83 -16.90 6.22
CA ALA A 90 2.25 -16.99 6.53
C ALA A 90 3.10 -16.06 5.64
N GLY A 91 2.77 -15.95 4.35
CA GLY A 91 3.42 -15.02 3.42
C GLY A 91 3.23 -13.56 3.83
N ILE A 92 2.01 -13.15 4.19
CA ILE A 92 1.73 -11.79 4.67
C ILE A 92 2.51 -11.52 5.97
N ALA A 93 2.53 -12.49 6.90
CA ALA A 93 3.28 -12.37 8.15
C ALA A 93 4.79 -12.16 7.91
N LEU A 94 5.37 -12.87 6.94
CA LEU A 94 6.77 -12.69 6.53
C LEU A 94 7.03 -11.31 5.90
N ILE A 95 6.13 -10.82 5.05
CA ILE A 95 6.23 -9.48 4.45
C ILE A 95 6.20 -8.41 5.55
N VAL A 96 5.25 -8.50 6.47
CA VAL A 96 5.13 -7.59 7.61
C VAL A 96 6.38 -7.66 8.49
N ALA A 97 6.87 -8.86 8.80
CA ALA A 97 8.10 -9.04 9.59
C ALA A 97 9.32 -8.41 8.89
N GLY A 98 9.44 -8.59 7.57
CA GLY A 98 10.51 -7.97 6.77
C GLY A 98 10.46 -6.44 6.82
N VAL A 99 9.27 -5.85 6.70
CA VAL A 99 9.07 -4.38 6.81
C VAL A 99 9.46 -3.89 8.21
N VAL A 100 9.03 -4.58 9.26
CA VAL A 100 9.38 -4.24 10.65
C VAL A 100 10.90 -4.30 10.84
N ALA A 101 11.57 -5.35 10.36
CA ALA A 101 13.02 -5.47 10.46
C ALA A 101 13.77 -4.33 9.74
N LEU A 102 13.33 -3.94 8.54
CA LEU A 102 13.89 -2.80 7.80
C LEU A 102 13.68 -1.47 8.53
N ASN A 103 12.52 -1.29 9.16
CA ASN A 103 12.21 -0.10 9.93
C ASN A 103 13.08 0.02 11.19
N LEU A 104 13.31 -1.09 11.89
CA LEU A 104 14.17 -1.14 13.08
C LEU A 104 15.64 -0.82 12.76
N ASN A 105 16.17 -1.27 11.61
CA ASN A 105 17.55 -0.97 11.23
C ASN A 105 17.74 0.49 10.79
N SER A 106 16.69 1.11 10.23
CA SER A 106 16.72 2.53 9.85
C SER A 106 16.71 3.45 11.09
N ALA A 107 16.18 2.98 12.22
CA ALA A 107 16.20 3.71 13.50
C ALA A 107 17.58 3.73 14.19
N HIS A 108 18.56 2.94 13.71
CA HIS A 108 19.90 2.83 14.29
C HIS A 108 21.03 3.33 13.37
N ALA A 109 20.69 3.91 12.21
CA ALA A 109 21.66 4.45 11.26
C ALA A 109 21.78 5.99 11.34
N ALA A 110 21.63 6.55 12.54
CA ALA A 110 21.85 7.97 12.85
C ALA A 110 23.03 8.14 13.81
#